data_AF-V8PBB5-F1
#
_entry.id   AF-V8PBB5-F1
#
_cell.length_a   1.000
_cell.length_b   1.000
_cell.length_c   1.000
_cell.angle_alpha   90.00
_cell.angle_beta   90.00
_cell.angle_gamma   90.00
#
_symmetry.space_group_name_H-M   'P 1'
#
loop_
_entity.id
_entity.type
_entity.pdbx_description
1 polymer ?
#
loop_
_entity_poly.entity_id
_entity_poly.type
_entity_poly.pdbx_seq_one_letter_code
_entity_poly.pdbx_strand_id
1 'polypeptide(L)'
;MKRQGKREKAQKLFLHALKMDPDYVDALTEFGLFSEEEKDIIQADYLYSKALTISPHNKKALVSRDRTLPLVEEIDQRFFSIIDSKVRKVLSIPKGNSALRRVMEESYYHHIYHTVAIEGNTLTLAEIRHIIETRYAVPGKSLEEQNEVIGMHAAMKYVNTTLLSRIGSVSLPDVLEIHRRVLGYVDPVEGGRFRTTQVFVGHHVPPHPRDVEKQMLEFVQWINSEDAMGLHPVEFAALAHYKLVYIHPFVDGNGRTSRLLMNLILMQAGYPPITIRKEQRAEYYHALEVANEGDVRPFIRLIAKCTETTLDMLLFATTEHSLNRLMQWPLRIYYPR
;
A
#
# COMPACT_ATOMS: atom_id res chain seq x y z
N MET A 1 -26.69 0.22 26.99
CA MET A 1 -26.88 1.07 25.79
C MET A 1 -27.31 0.26 24.57
N LYS A 2 -26.62 -0.84 24.23
CA LYS A 2 -27.02 -1.81 23.20
C LYS A 2 -28.48 -2.29 23.33
N ARG A 3 -28.85 -2.83 24.50
CA ARG A 3 -30.23 -3.26 24.82
C ARG A 3 -31.29 -2.14 24.77
N GLN A 4 -30.88 -0.87 24.73
CA GLN A 4 -31.77 0.29 24.65
C GLN A 4 -31.85 0.86 23.21
N GLY A 5 -31.29 0.18 22.21
CA GLY A 5 -31.28 0.63 20.81
C GLY A 5 -30.34 1.81 20.50
N LYS A 6 -29.54 2.27 21.47
CA LYS A 6 -28.65 3.44 21.31
C LYS A 6 -27.31 3.03 20.68
N ARG A 7 -27.32 2.74 19.37
CA ARG A 7 -26.19 2.19 18.60
C ARG A 7 -24.93 3.05 18.63
N GLU A 8 -25.02 4.32 18.24
CA GLU A 8 -23.84 5.23 18.24
C GLU A 8 -23.21 5.39 19.62
N LYS A 9 -24.04 5.48 20.67
CA LYS A 9 -23.55 5.58 22.05
C LYS A 9 -22.89 4.27 22.49
N ALA A 10 -23.41 3.12 22.07
CA ALA A 10 -22.79 1.83 22.35
C ALA A 10 -21.41 1.72 21.70
N GLN A 11 -21.28 2.11 20.43
CA GLN A 11 -20.00 2.12 19.72
C GLN A 11 -18.96 3.00 20.43
N LYS A 12 -19.33 4.24 20.81
CA LYS A 12 -18.44 5.14 21.56
C LYS A 12 -17.99 4.56 22.90
N LEU A 13 -18.87 3.84 23.59
CA LEU A 13 -18.53 3.18 24.86
C LEU A 13 -17.59 1.99 24.67
N PHE A 14 -17.77 1.19 23.62
CA PHE A 14 -16.83 0.11 23.30
C PHE A 14 -15.45 0.66 22.97
N LEU A 15 -15.36 1.68 22.12
CA LEU A 15 -14.09 2.34 21.80
C LEU A 15 -13.44 2.96 23.04
N HIS A 16 -14.23 3.56 23.94
CA HIS A 16 -13.71 4.08 25.20
C HIS A 16 -13.18 2.96 26.11
N ALA A 17 -13.88 1.83 26.22
CA ALA A 17 -13.42 0.69 27.01
C ALA A 17 -12.09 0.15 26.49
N LEU A 18 -11.98 -0.07 25.17
CA LEU A 18 -10.74 -0.54 24.53
C LEU A 18 -9.62 0.49 24.54
N LYS A 19 -9.93 1.79 24.67
CA LYS A 19 -8.91 2.82 24.87
C LYS A 19 -8.31 2.77 26.28
N MET A 20 -9.11 2.38 27.28
CA MET A 20 -8.66 2.26 28.67
C MET A 20 -7.90 0.95 28.90
N ASP A 21 -8.37 -0.13 28.27
CA ASP A 21 -7.72 -1.44 28.28
C ASP A 21 -7.85 -2.09 26.89
N PRO A 22 -6.81 -1.96 26.03
CA PRO A 22 -6.79 -2.52 24.68
C PRO A 22 -6.86 -4.05 24.64
N ASP A 23 -6.48 -4.71 25.74
CA ASP A 23 -6.40 -6.16 25.83
C ASP A 23 -7.62 -6.77 26.54
N TYR A 24 -8.67 -5.96 26.75
CA TYR A 24 -9.88 -6.42 27.43
C TYR A 24 -10.72 -7.37 26.55
N VAL A 25 -10.47 -8.67 26.71
CA VAL A 25 -11.05 -9.78 25.93
C VAL A 25 -12.58 -9.75 25.85
N ASP A 26 -13.27 -9.49 26.97
CA ASP A 26 -14.74 -9.45 26.97
C ASP A 26 -15.28 -8.23 26.20
N ALA A 27 -14.61 -7.08 26.30
CA ALA A 27 -14.98 -5.91 25.51
C ALA A 27 -14.75 -6.13 24.01
N LEU A 28 -13.64 -6.76 23.62
CA LEU A 28 -13.37 -7.14 22.23
C LEU A 28 -14.45 -8.08 21.70
N THR A 29 -14.77 -9.13 22.45
CA THR A 29 -15.76 -10.14 22.04
C THR A 29 -17.17 -9.56 21.94
N GLU A 30 -17.61 -8.77 22.93
CA GLU A 30 -18.94 -8.15 22.90
C GLU A 30 -19.04 -7.03 21.86
N PHE A 31 -17.92 -6.35 21.56
CA PHE A 31 -17.87 -5.39 20.46
C PHE A 31 -17.94 -6.09 19.10
N GLY A 32 -17.27 -7.25 18.94
CA GLY A 32 -17.38 -8.07 17.74
C GLY A 32 -18.83 -8.48 17.47
N LEU A 33 -19.55 -8.95 18.50
CA LEU A 33 -20.97 -9.32 18.39
C LEU A 33 -21.84 -8.12 18.02
N PHE A 34 -21.48 -6.91 18.49
CA PHE A 34 -22.15 -5.68 18.09
C PHE A 34 -21.84 -5.30 16.62
N SER A 35 -20.61 -5.46 16.15
CA SER A 35 -20.24 -5.20 14.75
C SER A 35 -20.98 -6.14 13.78
N GLU A 36 -21.22 -7.39 14.16
CA GLU A 36 -22.03 -8.31 13.35
C GLU A 36 -23.49 -7.85 13.21
N GLU A 37 -24.09 -7.28 14.25
CA GLU A 37 -25.45 -6.71 14.19
C GLU A 37 -25.52 -5.50 13.24
N GLU A 38 -24.41 -4.78 13.08
CA GLU A 38 -24.24 -3.68 12.11
C GLU A 38 -23.77 -4.17 10.72
N LYS A 39 -23.68 -5.50 10.51
CA LYS A 39 -23.23 -6.15 9.27
C LYS A 39 -21.76 -5.91 8.91
N ASP A 40 -20.95 -5.44 9.85
CA ASP A 40 -19.50 -5.31 9.68
C ASP A 40 -18.79 -6.60 10.13
N ILE A 41 -18.88 -7.62 9.28
CA ILE A 41 -18.33 -8.97 9.55
C ILE A 41 -16.80 -8.94 9.60
N ILE A 42 -16.17 -8.06 8.81
CA ILE A 42 -14.70 -7.93 8.78
C ILE A 42 -14.20 -7.38 10.11
N GLN A 43 -14.84 -6.32 10.62
CA GLN A 43 -14.48 -5.77 11.94
C GLN A 43 -14.76 -6.77 13.05
N ALA A 44 -15.88 -7.50 12.99
CA ALA A 44 -16.20 -8.51 13.98
C ALA A 44 -15.12 -9.61 14.04
N ASP A 45 -14.73 -10.17 12.89
CA ASP A 45 -13.70 -11.20 12.81
C ASP A 45 -12.34 -10.72 13.33
N TYR A 46 -11.97 -9.47 13.01
CA TYR A 46 -10.77 -8.84 13.56
C TYR A 46 -10.80 -8.78 15.09
N LEU A 47 -11.92 -8.34 15.68
CA LEU A 47 -12.06 -8.24 17.13
C LEU A 47 -11.99 -9.62 17.80
N TYR A 48 -12.59 -10.66 17.22
CA TYR A 48 -12.46 -12.04 17.72
C TYR A 48 -11.04 -12.58 17.58
N SER A 49 -10.37 -12.28 16.47
CA SER A 49 -8.98 -12.67 16.24
C SER A 49 -8.07 -12.04 17.29
N LYS A 50 -8.24 -10.74 17.57
CA LYS A 50 -7.51 -10.03 18.63
C LYS A 50 -7.84 -10.56 20.03
N ALA A 51 -9.10 -10.87 20.32
CA ALA A 51 -9.48 -11.48 21.60
C ALA A 51 -8.76 -12.83 21.82
N LEU A 52 -8.57 -13.62 20.76
CA LEU A 52 -7.92 -14.94 20.81
C LEU A 52 -6.39 -14.88 20.82
N THR A 53 -5.75 -13.81 20.32
CA THR A 53 -4.31 -13.63 20.51
C THR A 53 -3.98 -13.38 21.98
N ILE A 54 -4.86 -12.71 22.71
CA ILE A 54 -4.74 -12.45 24.15
C ILE A 54 -5.18 -13.65 24.99
N SER A 55 -6.34 -14.24 24.66
CA SER A 55 -6.91 -15.38 25.38
C SER A 55 -7.30 -16.51 24.42
N PRO A 56 -6.36 -17.40 24.06
CA PRO A 56 -6.59 -18.45 23.05
C PRO A 56 -7.72 -19.43 23.37
N HIS A 57 -8.09 -19.55 24.65
CA HIS A 57 -9.12 -20.48 25.12
C HIS A 57 -10.47 -19.81 25.42
N ASN A 58 -10.66 -18.53 25.03
CA ASN A 58 -11.95 -17.87 25.19
C ASN A 58 -13.03 -18.53 24.30
N LYS A 59 -13.95 -19.28 24.92
CA LYS A 59 -14.98 -20.05 24.21
C LYS A 59 -15.90 -19.20 23.33
N LYS A 60 -16.27 -18.01 23.79
CA LYS A 60 -17.17 -17.12 23.04
C LYS A 60 -16.49 -16.61 21.78
N ALA A 61 -15.27 -16.08 21.92
CA ALA A 61 -14.49 -15.57 20.80
C ALA A 61 -14.16 -16.68 19.79
N LEU A 62 -13.83 -17.89 20.26
CA LEU A 62 -13.53 -19.04 19.41
C LEU A 62 -14.75 -19.45 18.56
N VAL A 63 -15.91 -19.65 19.19
CA VAL A 63 -17.15 -20.02 18.45
C VAL A 63 -17.56 -18.94 17.46
N SER A 64 -17.42 -17.66 17.82
CA SER A 64 -17.71 -16.57 16.88
C SER A 64 -16.72 -16.54 15.71
N ARG A 65 -15.42 -16.69 15.97
CA ARG A 65 -14.38 -16.69 14.93
C ARG A 65 -14.50 -17.87 13.98
N ASP A 66 -14.78 -19.06 14.47
CA ASP A 66 -14.98 -20.25 13.62
C ASP A 66 -16.11 -20.03 12.59
N ARG A 67 -17.11 -19.22 12.95
CA ARG A 67 -18.19 -18.84 12.06
C ARG A 67 -17.82 -17.69 11.12
N THR A 68 -17.10 -16.68 11.59
CA THR A 68 -16.77 -15.49 10.77
C THR A 68 -15.61 -15.72 9.82
N LEU A 69 -14.62 -16.54 10.19
CA LEU A 69 -13.42 -16.79 9.40
C LEU A 69 -13.71 -17.19 7.93
N PRO A 70 -14.49 -18.25 7.64
CA PRO A 70 -14.77 -18.64 6.26
C PRO A 70 -15.57 -17.56 5.50
N LEU A 71 -16.42 -16.79 6.20
CA LEU A 71 -17.17 -15.69 5.59
C LEU A 71 -16.24 -14.55 5.18
N VAL A 72 -15.28 -14.19 6.04
CA VAL A 72 -14.29 -13.15 5.75
C VAL A 72 -13.36 -13.58 4.63
N GLU A 73 -12.91 -14.84 4.62
CA GLU A 73 -12.12 -15.40 3.50
C GLU A 73 -12.86 -15.29 2.17
N GLU A 74 -14.16 -15.64 2.14
CA GLU A 74 -14.98 -15.51 0.94
C GLU A 74 -15.15 -14.04 0.52
N ILE A 75 -15.36 -13.12 1.47
CA ILE A 75 -15.45 -11.68 1.19
C ILE A 75 -14.15 -11.15 0.57
N ASP A 76 -13.01 -11.50 1.14
CA ASP A 76 -11.70 -11.06 0.67
C ASP A 76 -11.39 -11.64 -0.74
N GLN A 77 -11.68 -12.93 -0.97
CA GLN A 77 -11.52 -13.56 -2.29
C GLN A 77 -12.43 -12.94 -3.36
N ARG A 78 -13.68 -12.62 -3.00
CA ARG A 78 -14.59 -11.91 -3.91
C ARG A 78 -14.05 -10.52 -4.25
N PHE A 79 -13.46 -9.82 -3.28
CA PHE A 79 -12.86 -8.51 -3.53
C PHE A 79 -11.66 -8.59 -4.48
N PHE A 80 -10.79 -9.59 -4.32
CA PHE A 80 -9.72 -9.87 -5.29
C PHE A 80 -10.26 -10.17 -6.68
N SER A 81 -11.33 -10.96 -6.79
CA SER A 81 -11.97 -11.26 -8.08
C SER A 81 -12.52 -10.00 -8.78
N ILE A 82 -13.04 -9.04 -8.01
CA ILE A 82 -13.47 -7.73 -8.53
C ILE A 82 -12.26 -6.95 -9.07
N ILE A 83 -11.17 -6.89 -8.32
CA ILE A 83 -9.92 -6.22 -8.73
C ILE A 83 -9.40 -6.83 -10.03
N ASP A 84 -9.30 -8.16 -10.10
CA ASP A 84 -8.88 -8.90 -11.30
C ASP A 84 -9.72 -8.54 -12.53
N SER A 85 -11.05 -8.42 -12.35
CA SER A 85 -11.94 -8.01 -13.43
C SER A 85 -11.64 -6.59 -13.93
N LYS A 86 -11.30 -5.66 -13.01
CA LYS A 86 -10.91 -4.29 -13.34
C LYS A 86 -9.55 -4.23 -14.01
N VAL A 87 -8.57 -5.03 -13.56
CA VAL A 87 -7.26 -5.18 -14.19
C VAL A 87 -7.40 -5.63 -15.64
N ARG A 88 -8.19 -6.70 -15.90
CA ARG A 88 -8.46 -7.17 -17.26
C ARG A 88 -9.05 -6.07 -18.15
N LYS A 89 -9.96 -5.25 -17.62
CA LYS A 89 -10.52 -4.10 -18.35
C LYS A 89 -9.44 -3.06 -18.67
N VAL A 90 -8.58 -2.71 -17.72
CA VAL A 90 -7.48 -1.76 -17.97
C VAL A 90 -6.50 -2.30 -19.02
N LEU A 91 -6.13 -3.58 -18.93
CA LEU A 91 -5.23 -4.23 -19.90
C LEU A 91 -5.83 -4.34 -21.31
N SER A 92 -7.16 -4.36 -21.43
CA SER A 92 -7.85 -4.34 -22.72
C SER A 92 -7.78 -3.00 -23.44
N ILE A 93 -7.41 -1.91 -22.75
CA ILE A 93 -7.28 -0.58 -23.34
C ILE A 93 -6.05 -0.57 -24.27
N PRO A 94 -6.18 -0.10 -25.53
CA PRO A 94 -5.05 -0.05 -26.45
C PRO A 94 -3.87 0.75 -25.89
N LYS A 95 -2.64 0.21 -25.98
CA LYS A 95 -1.39 0.87 -25.51
C LYS A 95 -1.12 2.23 -26.17
N GLY A 96 -1.72 2.49 -27.33
CA GLY A 96 -1.68 3.77 -28.04
C GLY A 96 -2.70 4.80 -27.56
N ASN A 97 -3.58 4.46 -26.63
CA ASN A 97 -4.61 5.37 -26.14
C ASN A 97 -3.96 6.58 -25.43
N SER A 98 -4.17 7.77 -25.98
CA SER A 98 -3.57 9.00 -25.47
C SER A 98 -4.10 9.39 -24.08
N ALA A 99 -5.35 9.05 -23.76
CA ALA A 99 -5.91 9.31 -22.44
C ALA A 99 -5.20 8.44 -21.39
N LEU A 100 -5.01 7.16 -21.68
CA LEU A 100 -4.26 6.25 -20.81
C LEU A 100 -2.82 6.75 -20.61
N ARG A 101 -2.13 7.14 -21.68
CA ARG A 101 -0.76 7.69 -21.60
C ARG A 101 -0.70 8.93 -20.69
N ARG A 102 -1.63 9.88 -20.87
CA ARG A 102 -1.71 11.09 -20.06
C ARG A 102 -1.94 10.77 -18.58
N VAL A 103 -2.88 9.89 -18.27
CA VAL A 103 -3.20 9.53 -16.88
C VAL A 103 -2.03 8.81 -16.22
N MET A 104 -1.33 7.93 -16.96
CA MET A 104 -0.12 7.26 -16.46
C MET A 104 1.02 8.24 -16.18
N GLU A 105 1.21 9.25 -17.05
CA GLU A 105 2.19 10.31 -16.86
C GLU A 105 1.86 11.17 -15.63
N GLU A 106 0.61 11.57 -15.46
CA GLU A 106 0.16 12.30 -14.27
C GLU A 106 0.31 11.44 -13.00
N SER A 107 -0.05 10.15 -13.07
CA SER A 107 0.09 9.19 -11.97
C SER A 107 1.52 9.03 -11.49
N TYR A 108 2.50 9.20 -12.38
CA TYR A 108 3.93 9.16 -12.04
C TYR A 108 4.30 10.26 -11.03
N TYR A 109 3.94 11.51 -11.31
CA TYR A 109 4.20 12.64 -10.42
C TYR A 109 3.37 12.54 -9.13
N HIS A 110 2.12 12.10 -9.23
CA HIS A 110 1.25 11.87 -8.08
C HIS A 110 1.82 10.80 -7.13
N HIS A 111 2.41 9.73 -7.66
CA HIS A 111 3.05 8.70 -6.84
C HIS A 111 4.23 9.29 -6.04
N ILE A 112 5.10 10.06 -6.69
CA ILE A 112 6.24 10.73 -6.02
C ILE A 112 5.74 11.68 -4.94
N TYR A 113 4.73 12.51 -5.24
CA TYR A 113 4.15 13.43 -4.27
C TYR A 113 3.62 12.71 -3.03
N HIS A 114 2.80 11.68 -3.20
CA HIS A 114 2.20 10.99 -2.06
C HIS A 114 3.22 10.17 -1.26
N THR A 115 4.17 9.50 -1.93
CA THR A 115 5.15 8.65 -1.24
C THR A 115 6.13 9.45 -0.38
N VAL A 116 6.53 10.66 -0.79
CA VAL A 116 7.38 11.54 0.07
C VAL A 116 6.54 12.28 1.11
N ALA A 117 5.31 12.69 0.79
CA ALA A 117 4.44 13.38 1.74
C ALA A 117 4.00 12.51 2.93
N ILE A 118 3.91 11.18 2.76
CA ILE A 118 3.67 10.24 3.87
C ILE A 118 4.80 10.32 4.92
N GLU A 119 6.04 10.57 4.48
CA GLU A 119 7.21 10.69 5.36
C GLU A 119 7.37 12.11 5.95
N GLY A 120 6.55 13.08 5.52
CA GLY A 120 6.52 14.44 6.06
C GLY A 120 7.05 15.53 5.13
N ASN A 121 7.44 15.20 3.91
CA ASN A 121 7.86 16.18 2.91
C ASN A 121 6.72 17.17 2.58
N THR A 122 7.04 18.46 2.53
CA THR A 122 6.10 19.57 2.40
C THR A 122 5.95 20.11 0.98
N LEU A 123 6.64 19.53 0.00
CA LEU A 123 6.56 19.95 -1.39
C LEU A 123 5.17 19.64 -1.97
N THR A 124 4.65 20.60 -2.74
CA THR A 124 3.42 20.45 -3.51
C THR A 124 3.66 19.67 -4.80
N LEU A 125 2.60 19.14 -5.38
CA LEU A 125 2.68 18.43 -6.67
C LEU A 125 3.26 19.31 -7.80
N ALA A 126 2.95 20.60 -7.82
CA ALA A 126 3.46 21.54 -8.82
C ALA A 126 4.98 21.78 -8.66
N GLU A 127 5.44 21.94 -7.42
CA GLU A 127 6.87 22.06 -7.09
C GLU A 127 7.64 20.79 -7.48
N ILE A 128 7.09 19.61 -7.20
CA ILE A 128 7.66 18.32 -7.59
C ILE A 128 7.80 18.20 -9.11
N ARG A 129 6.76 18.58 -9.85
CA ARG A 129 6.79 18.59 -11.32
C ARG A 129 7.89 19.52 -11.83
N HIS A 130 7.96 20.75 -11.28
CA HIS A 130 8.99 21.72 -11.63
C HIS A 130 10.41 21.17 -11.41
N ILE A 131 10.67 20.53 -10.26
CA ILE A 131 11.97 19.94 -9.93
C ILE A 131 12.36 18.84 -10.94
N ILE A 132 11.42 17.96 -11.29
CA ILE A 132 11.71 16.81 -12.17
C ILE A 132 11.89 17.26 -13.62
N GLU A 133 11.06 18.17 -14.11
CA GLU A 133 11.08 18.62 -15.51
C GLU A 133 12.23 19.59 -15.80
N THR A 134 12.45 20.57 -14.92
CA THR A 134 13.42 21.64 -15.17
C THR A 134 14.79 21.36 -14.57
N ARG A 135 14.86 20.54 -13.51
CA ARG A 135 16.06 20.34 -12.67
C ARG A 135 16.53 21.60 -11.92
N TYR A 136 15.69 22.64 -11.85
CA TYR A 136 15.95 23.82 -11.03
C TYR A 136 15.36 23.66 -9.63
N ALA A 137 16.03 24.26 -8.65
CA ALA A 137 15.60 24.24 -7.26
C ALA A 137 14.40 25.18 -7.03
N VAL A 138 13.53 24.79 -6.12
CA VAL A 138 12.39 25.60 -5.67
C VAL A 138 12.84 26.55 -4.55
N PRO A 139 12.66 27.87 -4.70
CA PRO A 139 13.03 28.84 -3.67
C PRO A 139 12.27 28.62 -2.35
N GLY A 140 12.96 28.77 -1.22
CA GLY A 140 12.33 28.73 0.11
C GLY A 140 11.94 27.33 0.61
N LYS A 141 12.36 26.26 -0.08
CA LYS A 141 12.15 24.86 0.32
C LYS A 141 13.47 24.19 0.67
N SER A 142 13.43 23.19 1.55
CA SER A 142 14.64 22.45 1.96
C SER A 142 15.28 21.77 0.76
N LEU A 143 16.62 21.78 0.67
CA LEU A 143 17.34 21.01 -0.34
C LEU A 143 17.18 19.51 -0.12
N GLU A 144 17.06 19.08 1.14
CA GLU A 144 16.82 17.69 1.50
C GLU A 144 15.50 17.19 0.91
N GLU A 145 14.40 17.92 1.14
CA GLU A 145 13.07 17.58 0.58
C GLU A 145 13.10 17.49 -0.96
N GLN A 146 13.86 18.37 -1.61
CA GLN A 146 14.01 18.36 -3.07
C GLN A 146 14.85 17.16 -3.53
N ASN A 147 15.89 16.80 -2.79
CA ASN A 147 16.73 15.64 -3.05
C ASN A 147 15.97 14.32 -2.86
N GLU A 148 15.03 14.24 -1.92
CA GLU A 148 14.13 13.08 -1.79
C GLU A 148 13.30 12.85 -3.06
N VAL A 149 12.78 13.93 -3.66
CA VAL A 149 12.01 13.88 -4.91
C VAL A 149 12.88 13.40 -6.07
N ILE A 150 14.10 13.92 -6.17
CA ILE A 150 15.07 13.50 -7.19
C ILE A 150 15.45 12.01 -7.01
N GLY A 151 15.67 11.59 -5.76
CA GLY A 151 15.98 10.20 -5.42
C GLY A 151 14.85 9.25 -5.77
N MET A 152 13.61 9.60 -5.42
CA MET A 152 12.43 8.82 -5.80
C MET A 152 12.26 8.72 -7.32
N HIS A 153 12.43 9.83 -8.04
CA HIS A 153 12.40 9.83 -9.51
C HIS A 153 13.45 8.90 -10.11
N ALA A 154 14.70 8.97 -9.61
CA ALA A 154 15.80 8.11 -10.05
C ALA A 154 15.52 6.62 -9.77
N ALA A 155 15.00 6.31 -8.59
CA ALA A 155 14.65 4.95 -8.17
C ALA A 155 13.53 4.36 -9.05
N MET A 156 12.45 5.12 -9.28
CA MET A 156 11.35 4.69 -10.16
C MET A 156 11.83 4.46 -11.60
N LYS A 157 12.70 5.34 -12.13
CA LYS A 157 13.27 5.16 -13.47
C LYS A 157 14.08 3.86 -13.54
N TYR A 158 14.88 3.57 -12.52
CA TYR A 158 15.64 2.33 -12.44
C TYR A 158 14.74 1.09 -12.40
N VAL A 159 13.69 1.10 -11.56
CA VAL A 159 12.69 0.02 -11.48
C VAL A 159 12.05 -0.22 -12.85
N ASN A 160 11.55 0.84 -13.50
CA ASN A 160 10.84 0.74 -14.77
C ASN A 160 11.73 0.31 -15.94
N THR A 161 12.99 0.74 -15.99
CA THR A 161 13.89 0.46 -17.11
C THR A 161 14.67 -0.84 -16.92
N THR A 162 15.07 -1.17 -15.68
CA THR A 162 16.01 -2.27 -15.42
C THR A 162 15.33 -3.49 -14.83
N LEU A 163 14.48 -3.33 -13.82
CA LEU A 163 13.92 -4.45 -13.06
C LEU A 163 12.63 -5.00 -13.67
N LEU A 164 11.77 -4.12 -14.19
CA LEU A 164 10.47 -4.52 -14.72
C LEU A 164 10.57 -5.45 -15.94
N SER A 165 11.52 -5.20 -16.83
CA SER A 165 11.74 -6.03 -18.03
C SER A 165 12.67 -7.22 -17.78
N ARG A 166 13.25 -7.34 -16.59
CA ARG A 166 14.17 -8.43 -16.28
C ARG A 166 13.40 -9.70 -15.97
N ILE A 167 13.69 -10.74 -16.74
CA ILE A 167 13.22 -12.10 -16.45
C ILE A 167 14.11 -12.66 -15.34
N GLY A 168 13.49 -13.14 -14.25
CA GLY A 168 14.20 -13.81 -13.16
C GLY A 168 13.80 -13.30 -11.77
N SER A 169 14.57 -13.71 -10.78
CA SER A 169 14.33 -13.42 -9.37
C SER A 169 14.66 -11.98 -8.97
N VAL A 170 14.03 -11.51 -7.89
CA VAL A 170 14.44 -10.30 -7.18
C VAL A 170 15.57 -10.67 -6.23
N SER A 171 16.73 -10.04 -6.36
CA SER A 171 17.92 -10.32 -5.56
C SER A 171 18.12 -9.25 -4.48
N LEU A 172 18.90 -9.58 -3.44
CA LEU A 172 19.26 -8.60 -2.41
C LEU A 172 19.95 -7.34 -2.99
N PRO A 173 20.91 -7.46 -3.93
CA PRO A 173 21.47 -6.30 -4.62
C PRO A 173 20.43 -5.37 -5.24
N ASP A 174 19.30 -5.88 -5.76
CA ASP A 174 18.27 -5.03 -6.34
C ASP A 174 17.59 -4.16 -5.29
N VAL A 175 17.32 -4.70 -4.10
CA VAL A 175 16.73 -3.94 -2.99
C VAL A 175 17.71 -2.85 -2.53
N LEU A 176 19.00 -3.17 -2.44
CA LEU A 176 20.05 -2.20 -2.11
C LEU A 176 20.20 -1.13 -3.20
N GLU A 177 20.04 -1.49 -4.48
CA GLU A 177 20.16 -0.59 -5.62
C GLU A 177 18.98 0.38 -5.74
N ILE A 178 17.77 -0.09 -5.40
CA ILE A 178 16.59 0.76 -5.21
C ILE A 178 16.86 1.74 -4.07
N HIS A 179 17.25 1.24 -2.89
CA HIS A 179 17.50 2.07 -1.71
C HIS A 179 18.60 3.12 -1.95
N ARG A 180 19.69 2.73 -2.64
CA ARG A 180 20.77 3.65 -3.03
C ARG A 180 20.27 4.83 -3.83
N ARG A 181 19.30 4.64 -4.73
CA ARG A 181 18.70 5.74 -5.50
C ARG A 181 17.72 6.55 -4.68
N VAL A 182 16.91 5.89 -3.85
CA VAL A 182 15.94 6.55 -2.96
C VAL A 182 16.65 7.55 -2.05
N LEU A 183 17.73 7.13 -1.39
CA LEU A 183 18.38 7.93 -0.36
C LEU A 183 19.65 8.65 -0.84
N GLY A 184 20.28 8.24 -1.94
CA GLY A 184 21.64 8.67 -2.30
C GLY A 184 21.83 10.16 -2.60
N TYR A 185 20.76 10.92 -2.85
CA TYR A 185 20.83 12.38 -2.99
C TYR A 185 20.67 13.12 -1.64
N VAL A 186 20.13 12.45 -0.62
CA VAL A 186 19.96 12.96 0.73
C VAL A 186 21.13 12.53 1.60
N ASP A 187 21.37 11.22 1.66
CA ASP A 187 22.48 10.61 2.39
C ASP A 187 23.21 9.59 1.48
N PRO A 188 24.26 10.02 0.76
CA PRO A 188 25.06 9.13 -0.09
C PRO A 188 25.92 8.14 0.70
N VAL A 189 26.13 8.36 2.01
CA VAL A 189 26.94 7.46 2.85
C VAL A 189 26.12 6.23 3.22
N GLU A 190 24.85 6.43 3.57
CA GLU A 190 23.94 5.36 4.00
C GLU A 190 23.12 4.76 2.85
N GLY A 191 23.04 5.44 1.71
CA GLY A 191 22.35 4.98 0.50
C GLY A 191 22.79 3.57 0.04
N GLY A 192 21.88 2.61 0.13
CA GLY A 192 22.12 1.22 -0.26
C GLY A 192 22.98 0.41 0.73
N ARG A 193 23.10 0.87 1.98
CA ARG A 193 23.78 0.15 3.07
C ARG A 193 22.79 -0.20 4.18
N PHE A 194 23.00 -1.35 4.82
CA PHE A 194 22.21 -1.71 6.00
C PHE A 194 22.58 -0.84 7.19
N ARG A 195 21.61 -0.58 8.05
CA ARG A 195 21.85 0.13 9.31
C ARG A 195 22.81 -0.66 10.19
N THR A 196 23.64 0.07 10.92
CA THR A 196 24.60 -0.48 11.88
C THR A 196 24.17 -0.29 13.34
N THR A 197 23.10 0.49 13.56
CA THR A 197 22.55 0.82 14.88
C THR A 197 21.11 0.32 15.02
N GLN A 198 20.71 0.07 16.26
CA GLN A 198 19.32 -0.27 16.57
C GLN A 198 18.45 1.00 16.54
N VAL A 199 17.24 0.87 16.00
CA VAL A 199 16.28 1.98 15.87
C VAL A 199 14.93 1.58 16.48
N PHE A 200 14.06 2.56 16.70
CA PHE A 200 12.71 2.37 17.24
C PHE A 200 11.71 3.06 16.32
N VAL A 201 10.70 2.32 15.84
CA VAL A 201 9.77 2.79 14.82
C VAL A 201 8.36 2.78 15.40
N GLY A 202 7.95 3.89 15.99
CA GLY A 202 6.73 3.91 16.81
C GLY A 202 6.86 2.93 17.98
N HIS A 203 5.96 1.94 18.05
CA HIS A 203 5.99 0.86 19.05
C HIS A 203 6.77 -0.38 18.59
N HIS A 204 7.27 -0.40 17.34
CA HIS A 204 7.99 -1.54 16.79
C HIS A 204 9.50 -1.45 17.07
N VAL A 205 10.06 -2.57 17.51
CA VAL A 205 11.51 -2.77 17.63
C VAL A 205 11.94 -3.74 16.54
N PRO A 206 12.56 -3.25 15.45
CA PRO A 206 13.02 -4.12 14.38
C PRO A 206 14.18 -5.03 14.83
N PRO A 207 14.52 -6.06 14.03
CA PRO A 207 15.66 -6.95 14.27
C PRO A 207 16.93 -6.23 14.71
N HIS A 208 17.81 -6.88 15.45
CA HIS A 208 19.09 -6.24 15.77
C HIS A 208 19.93 -6.07 14.47
N PRO A 209 20.75 -5.02 14.30
CA PRO A 209 21.56 -4.81 13.09
C PRO A 209 22.36 -6.03 12.62
N ARG A 210 22.85 -6.83 13.57
CA ARG A 210 23.60 -8.08 13.30
C ARG A 210 22.76 -9.16 12.59
N ASP A 211 21.44 -9.12 12.74
CA ASP A 211 20.51 -10.09 12.16
C ASP A 211 19.88 -9.58 10.84
N VAL A 212 20.02 -8.29 10.52
CA VAL A 212 19.37 -7.64 9.36
C VAL A 212 19.75 -8.33 8.06
N GLU A 213 21.04 -8.58 7.81
CA GLU A 213 21.49 -9.21 6.58
C GLU A 213 20.89 -10.61 6.40
N LYS A 214 20.89 -11.42 7.46
CA LYS A 214 20.27 -12.75 7.45
C LYS A 214 18.78 -12.67 7.15
N GLN A 215 18.04 -11.78 7.83
CA GLN A 215 16.60 -11.63 7.60
C GLN A 215 16.29 -11.10 6.19
N MET A 216 17.15 -10.24 5.63
CA MET A 216 17.01 -9.77 4.26
C MET A 216 17.26 -10.87 3.24
N LEU A 217 18.18 -11.80 3.51
CA LEU A 217 18.38 -13.01 2.68
C LEU A 217 17.17 -13.95 2.74
N GLU A 218 16.63 -14.20 3.94
CA GLU A 218 15.39 -14.99 4.12
C GLU A 218 14.20 -14.32 3.43
N PHE A 219 14.13 -12.98 3.47
CA PHE A 219 13.11 -12.20 2.79
C PHE A 219 13.16 -12.34 1.27
N VAL A 220 14.33 -12.19 0.64
CA VAL A 220 14.45 -12.39 -0.81
C VAL A 220 14.26 -13.86 -1.19
N GLN A 221 14.65 -14.81 -0.33
CA GLN A 221 14.32 -16.22 -0.55
C GLN A 221 12.81 -16.44 -0.59
N TRP A 222 12.06 -15.87 0.37
CA TRP A 222 10.61 -15.94 0.39
C TRP A 222 9.97 -15.27 -0.83
N ILE A 223 10.42 -14.08 -1.24
CA ILE A 223 9.91 -13.39 -2.45
C ILE A 223 9.98 -14.27 -3.70
N ASN A 224 11.01 -15.11 -3.80
CA ASN A 224 11.24 -15.98 -4.96
C ASN A 224 10.74 -17.43 -4.74
N SER A 225 10.02 -17.70 -3.65
CA SER A 225 9.51 -19.03 -3.31
C SER A 225 8.22 -19.36 -4.08
N GLU A 226 7.94 -20.65 -4.26
CA GLU A 226 6.67 -21.11 -4.84
C GLU A 226 5.47 -20.69 -3.99
N ASP A 227 5.62 -20.69 -2.66
CA ASP A 227 4.57 -20.23 -1.73
C ASP A 227 4.17 -18.78 -2.02
N ALA A 228 5.14 -17.89 -2.22
CA ALA A 228 4.88 -16.50 -2.54
C ALA A 228 4.25 -16.33 -3.94
N MET A 229 4.69 -17.12 -4.92
CA MET A 229 4.11 -17.12 -6.28
C MET A 229 2.68 -17.68 -6.32
N GLY A 230 2.29 -18.52 -5.36
CA GLY A 230 0.94 -19.07 -5.22
C GLY A 230 -0.07 -18.09 -4.62
N LEU A 231 0.39 -16.99 -4.02
CA LEU A 231 -0.48 -15.95 -3.47
C LEU A 231 -1.10 -15.08 -4.57
N HIS A 232 -2.25 -14.48 -4.27
CA HIS A 232 -2.81 -13.46 -5.14
C HIS A 232 -1.84 -12.25 -5.26
N PRO A 233 -1.60 -11.66 -6.45
CA PRO A 233 -0.57 -10.64 -6.63
C PRO A 233 -0.67 -9.43 -5.68
N VAL A 234 -1.88 -9.01 -5.36
CA VAL A 234 -2.14 -7.91 -4.40
C VAL A 234 -1.73 -8.30 -2.98
N GLU A 235 -2.02 -9.53 -2.56
CA GLU A 235 -1.62 -10.06 -1.26
C GLU A 235 -0.11 -10.23 -1.18
N PHE A 236 0.50 -10.80 -2.22
CA PHE A 236 1.94 -10.95 -2.30
C PHE A 236 2.66 -9.60 -2.18
N ALA A 237 2.23 -8.60 -2.95
CA ALA A 237 2.81 -7.25 -2.90
C ALA A 237 2.64 -6.60 -1.52
N ALA A 238 1.47 -6.76 -0.88
CA ALA A 238 1.21 -6.26 0.46
C ALA A 238 2.10 -6.93 1.52
N LEU A 239 2.26 -8.25 1.47
CA LEU A 239 3.11 -8.99 2.40
C LEU A 239 4.59 -8.67 2.20
N ALA A 240 5.04 -8.51 0.94
CA ALA A 240 6.42 -8.10 0.65
C ALA A 240 6.71 -6.70 1.19
N HIS A 241 5.77 -5.77 1.01
CA HIS A 241 5.86 -4.44 1.61
C HIS A 241 5.96 -4.53 3.14
N TYR A 242 5.03 -5.24 3.79
CA TYR A 242 4.99 -5.37 5.24
C TYR A 242 6.30 -5.98 5.78
N LYS A 243 6.75 -7.11 5.22
CA LYS A 243 7.98 -7.79 5.66
C LYS A 243 9.21 -6.89 5.57
N LEU A 244 9.36 -6.11 4.51
CA LEU A 244 10.49 -5.18 4.39
C LEU A 244 10.43 -4.04 5.42
N VAL A 245 9.24 -3.46 5.64
CA VAL A 245 9.04 -2.44 6.69
C VAL A 245 9.30 -3.01 8.08
N TYR A 246 8.91 -4.26 8.34
CA TYR A 246 9.11 -4.96 9.61
C TYR A 246 10.59 -5.22 9.91
N ILE A 247 11.36 -5.71 8.91
CA ILE A 247 12.82 -5.92 9.04
C ILE A 247 13.52 -4.57 9.26
N HIS A 248 13.02 -3.51 8.61
CA HIS A 248 13.53 -2.15 8.69
C HIS A 248 15.06 -2.08 8.46
N PRO A 249 15.56 -2.55 7.31
CA PRO A 249 16.99 -2.81 7.12
C PRO A 249 17.87 -1.56 7.00
N PHE A 250 17.28 -0.39 6.75
CA PHE A 250 18.01 0.86 6.49
C PHE A 250 17.81 1.87 7.61
N VAL A 251 18.69 2.89 7.70
CA VAL A 251 18.57 3.98 8.68
C VAL A 251 17.39 4.91 8.38
N ASP A 252 17.09 5.12 7.11
CA ASP A 252 15.94 5.85 6.56
C ASP A 252 15.59 5.24 5.18
N GLY A 253 14.50 5.68 4.55
CA GLY A 253 14.12 5.24 3.21
C GLY A 253 13.37 3.90 3.18
N ASN A 254 13.13 3.27 4.34
CA ASN A 254 12.45 1.98 4.44
C ASN A 254 11.04 2.02 3.84
N GLY A 255 10.18 2.96 4.25
CA GLY A 255 8.82 3.08 3.73
C GLY A 255 8.78 3.33 2.21
N ARG A 256 9.62 4.24 1.73
CA ARG A 256 9.77 4.58 0.29
C ARG A 256 10.22 3.38 -0.53
N THR A 257 11.22 2.64 -0.04
CA THR A 257 11.74 1.43 -0.70
C THR A 257 10.70 0.31 -0.72
N SER A 258 9.98 0.09 0.39
CA SER A 258 8.90 -0.90 0.46
C SER A 258 7.75 -0.61 -0.50
N ARG A 259 7.35 0.66 -0.66
CA ARG A 259 6.32 1.05 -1.63
C ARG A 259 6.78 0.87 -3.08
N LEU A 260 8.06 1.07 -3.37
CA LEU A 260 8.63 0.77 -4.70
C LEU A 260 8.69 -0.74 -4.96
N LEU A 261 9.10 -1.54 -3.99
CA LEU A 261 9.15 -3.00 -4.12
C LEU A 261 7.75 -3.59 -4.33
N MET A 262 6.76 -3.09 -3.58
CA MET A 262 5.35 -3.43 -3.77
C MET A 262 4.90 -3.17 -5.21
N ASN A 263 5.21 -1.99 -5.75
CA ASN A 263 4.86 -1.64 -7.12
C ASN A 263 5.63 -2.45 -8.17
N LEU A 264 6.89 -2.81 -7.92
CA LEU A 264 7.62 -3.72 -8.79
C LEU A 264 6.91 -5.07 -8.90
N ILE A 265 6.51 -5.66 -7.76
CA ILE A 265 5.78 -6.94 -7.73
C ILE A 265 4.46 -6.85 -8.48
N LEU A 266 3.65 -5.81 -8.22
CA LEU A 266 2.39 -5.59 -8.92
C LEU A 266 2.60 -5.45 -10.43
N MET A 267 3.57 -4.63 -10.85
CA MET A 267 3.84 -4.38 -12.26
C MET A 267 4.37 -5.62 -12.99
N GLN A 268 5.19 -6.45 -12.34
CA GLN A 268 5.61 -7.74 -12.88
C GLN A 268 4.43 -8.71 -13.05
N ALA A 269 3.42 -8.63 -12.19
CA ALA A 269 2.17 -9.38 -12.30
C ALA A 269 1.14 -8.75 -13.29
N GLY A 270 1.49 -7.66 -13.97
CA GLY A 270 0.61 -6.99 -14.94
C GLY A 270 -0.41 -6.01 -14.34
N TYR A 271 -0.26 -5.67 -13.05
CA TYR A 271 -1.05 -4.64 -12.39
C TYR A 271 -0.41 -3.26 -12.59
N PRO A 272 -1.21 -2.16 -12.61
CA PRO A 272 -0.64 -0.82 -12.61
C PRO A 272 0.05 -0.50 -11.28
N PRO A 273 1.06 0.40 -11.25
CA PRO A 273 1.62 0.89 -10.00
C PRO A 273 0.52 1.62 -9.20
N ILE A 274 0.45 1.35 -7.91
CA ILE A 274 -0.54 1.93 -7.02
C ILE A 274 0.06 3.07 -6.19
N THR A 275 -0.81 3.90 -5.63
CA THR A 275 -0.41 5.00 -4.74
C THR A 275 -1.21 4.96 -3.45
N ILE A 276 -0.52 4.77 -2.33
CA ILE A 276 -1.07 5.03 -1.00
C ILE A 276 -1.05 6.55 -0.84
N ARG A 277 -2.22 7.16 -0.68
CA ARG A 277 -2.32 8.63 -0.63
C ARG A 277 -1.92 9.16 0.73
N LYS A 278 -1.44 10.41 0.78
CA LYS A 278 -0.98 11.03 2.04
C LYS A 278 -2.11 11.19 3.06
N GLU A 279 -3.35 11.34 2.58
CA GLU A 279 -4.55 11.41 3.41
C GLU A 279 -4.82 10.08 4.14
N GLN A 280 -4.28 8.97 3.62
CA GLN A 280 -4.38 7.64 4.21
C GLN A 280 -3.22 7.35 5.18
N ARG A 281 -2.36 8.33 5.51
CA ARG A 281 -1.21 8.13 6.41
C ARG A 281 -1.61 7.46 7.73
N ALA A 282 -2.69 7.92 8.36
CA ALA A 282 -3.18 7.33 9.61
C ALA A 282 -3.70 5.89 9.42
N GLU A 283 -4.48 5.64 8.37
CA GLU A 283 -4.98 4.29 8.00
C GLU A 283 -3.81 3.33 7.73
N TYR A 284 -2.77 3.81 7.04
CA TYR A 284 -1.56 3.06 6.70
C TYR A 284 -0.75 2.65 7.92
N TYR A 285 -0.42 3.60 8.81
CA TYR A 285 0.33 3.26 10.03
C TYR A 285 -0.48 2.38 10.97
N HIS A 286 -1.79 2.63 11.12
CA HIS A 286 -2.64 1.77 11.92
C HIS A 286 -2.70 0.32 11.39
N ALA A 287 -2.80 0.14 10.07
CA ALA A 287 -2.79 -1.20 9.48
C ALA A 287 -1.44 -1.93 9.68
N LEU A 288 -0.32 -1.20 9.70
CA LEU A 288 0.99 -1.76 10.02
C LEU A 288 1.12 -2.13 11.52
N GLU A 289 0.57 -1.31 12.42
CA GLU A 289 0.51 -1.62 13.85
C GLU A 289 -0.28 -2.91 14.10
N VAL A 290 -1.45 -3.04 13.48
CA VAL A 290 -2.27 -4.26 13.58
C VAL A 290 -1.55 -5.48 12.99
N ALA A 291 -0.79 -5.29 11.92
CA ALA A 291 0.06 -6.35 11.35
C ALA A 291 1.16 -6.79 12.33
N ASN A 292 1.78 -5.85 13.05
CA ASN A 292 2.77 -6.15 14.10
C ASN A 292 2.14 -6.88 15.30
N GLU A 293 0.86 -6.60 15.61
CA GLU A 293 0.08 -7.30 16.65
C GLU A 293 -0.37 -8.72 16.22
N GLY A 294 -0.13 -9.10 14.96
CA GLY A 294 -0.30 -10.47 14.47
C GLY A 294 -1.38 -10.66 13.39
N ASP A 295 -2.10 -9.61 12.98
CA ASP A 295 -3.08 -9.71 11.88
C ASP A 295 -2.70 -8.82 10.70
N VAL A 296 -2.16 -9.43 9.65
CA VAL A 296 -1.75 -8.73 8.42
C VAL A 296 -2.90 -8.43 7.45
N ARG A 297 -4.09 -9.02 7.66
CA ARG A 297 -5.22 -8.93 6.72
C ARG A 297 -5.73 -7.50 6.53
N PRO A 298 -5.85 -6.64 7.57
CA PRO A 298 -6.21 -5.24 7.38
C PRO A 298 -5.23 -4.49 6.46
N PHE A 299 -3.92 -4.78 6.55
CA PHE A 299 -2.94 -4.19 5.65
C PHE A 299 -3.12 -4.67 4.21
N ILE A 300 -3.36 -5.97 3.99
CA ILE A 300 -3.66 -6.53 2.66
C ILE A 300 -4.91 -5.85 2.06
N ARG A 301 -5.99 -5.70 2.84
CA ARG A 301 -7.22 -5.03 2.40
C ARG A 301 -7.00 -3.55 2.07
N LEU A 302 -6.16 -2.85 2.84
CA LEU A 302 -5.77 -1.46 2.53
C LEU A 302 -5.09 -1.38 1.16
N ILE A 303 -4.11 -2.25 0.90
CA ILE A 303 -3.43 -2.31 -0.40
C ILE A 303 -4.42 -2.67 -1.52
N ALA A 304 -5.32 -3.62 -1.30
CA ALA A 304 -6.37 -3.97 -2.25
C ALA A 304 -7.31 -2.79 -2.58
N LYS A 305 -7.71 -2.00 -1.58
CA LYS A 305 -8.51 -0.78 -1.75
C LYS A 305 -7.75 0.32 -2.52
N CYS A 306 -6.45 0.49 -2.26
CA CYS A 306 -5.60 1.38 -3.04
C CYS A 306 -5.45 0.93 -4.50
N THR A 307 -5.33 -0.38 -4.72
CA THR A 307 -5.33 -0.99 -6.07
C THR A 307 -6.63 -0.72 -6.81
N GLU A 308 -7.77 -0.98 -6.16
CA GLU A 308 -9.08 -0.72 -6.74
C GLU A 308 -9.26 0.76 -7.11
N THR A 309 -8.93 1.67 -6.20
CA THR A 309 -9.02 3.12 -6.42
C THR A 309 -8.16 3.57 -7.61
N THR A 310 -6.97 2.98 -7.77
CA THR A 310 -6.08 3.25 -8.90
C THR A 310 -6.70 2.76 -10.21
N LEU A 311 -7.26 1.54 -10.22
CA LEU A 311 -7.92 0.98 -11.40
C LEU A 311 -9.16 1.78 -11.79
N ASP A 312 -9.98 2.20 -10.83
CA ASP A 312 -11.17 3.02 -11.09
C ASP A 312 -10.80 4.37 -11.71
N MET A 313 -9.73 5.00 -11.23
CA MET A 313 -9.20 6.24 -11.81
C MET A 313 -8.75 6.05 -13.26
N LEU A 314 -8.02 4.96 -13.56
CA LEU A 314 -7.57 4.65 -14.93
C LEU A 314 -8.76 4.37 -15.87
N LEU A 315 -9.74 3.59 -15.41
CA LEU A 315 -10.94 3.25 -16.19
C LEU A 315 -11.79 4.49 -16.43
N PHE A 316 -12.06 5.28 -15.40
CA PHE A 316 -12.85 6.50 -15.50
C PHE A 316 -12.25 7.48 -16.51
N ALA A 317 -10.96 7.79 -16.36
CA ALA A 317 -10.29 8.76 -17.21
C ALA A 317 -10.17 8.30 -18.68
N THR A 318 -10.12 6.99 -18.94
CA THR A 318 -10.11 6.46 -20.31
C THR A 318 -11.51 6.38 -20.92
N THR A 319 -12.56 6.21 -20.13
CA THR A 319 -13.96 6.26 -20.60
C THR A 319 -14.44 7.68 -20.93
N GLU A 320 -14.23 8.67 -20.06
CA GLU A 320 -14.69 10.04 -20.29
C GLU A 320 -14.01 10.70 -21.49
N HIS A 321 -12.70 10.47 -21.65
CA HIS A 321 -11.96 11.05 -22.76
C HIS A 321 -12.33 10.43 -24.10
N SER A 322 -12.74 9.16 -24.10
CA SER A 322 -13.28 8.49 -25.29
C SER A 322 -14.63 9.10 -25.70
N LEU A 323 -15.48 9.46 -24.74
CA LEU A 323 -16.76 10.14 -24.98
C LEU A 323 -16.58 11.57 -25.50
N ASN A 324 -15.66 12.34 -24.91
CA ASN A 324 -15.34 13.70 -25.38
C ASN A 324 -14.74 13.70 -26.80
N ARG A 325 -14.05 12.63 -27.20
CA ARG A 325 -13.54 12.45 -28.56
C ARG A 325 -14.61 11.99 -29.55
N LEU A 326 -15.58 11.18 -29.11
CA LEU A 326 -16.75 10.79 -29.92
C LEU A 326 -17.73 11.95 -30.16
N MET A 327 -17.79 12.94 -29.26
CA MET A 327 -18.54 14.19 -29.47
C MET A 327 -17.82 15.20 -30.38
N GLN A 328 -16.60 14.94 -30.85
CA GLN A 328 -15.80 15.85 -31.68
C GLN A 328 -15.43 15.28 -33.07
N TRP A 329 -16.38 14.63 -33.77
CA TRP A 329 -16.24 14.35 -35.21
C TRP A 329 -17.51 14.73 -35.99
N PRO A 330 -17.40 15.18 -37.26
CA PRO A 330 -17.77 16.52 -37.67
C PRO A 330 -19.12 16.56 -38.40
N LEU A 331 -19.87 17.65 -38.22
CA LEU A 331 -20.89 18.08 -39.16
C LEU A 331 -20.22 18.40 -40.51
N ARG A 332 -20.03 17.39 -41.37
CA ARG A 332 -19.88 17.57 -42.81
C ARG A 332 -21.24 18.00 -43.35
N ILE A 333 -21.50 19.30 -43.34
CA ILE A 333 -22.59 19.89 -44.12
C ILE A 333 -22.06 20.05 -45.54
N TYR A 334 -22.65 19.26 -46.44
CA TYR A 334 -22.59 19.44 -47.88
C TYR A 334 -23.13 20.83 -48.26
N TYR A 335 -22.45 21.53 -49.17
CA TYR A 335 -23.10 22.48 -50.06
C TYR A 335 -22.66 22.19 -51.51
N PRO A 336 -23.63 22.01 -52.45
CA PRO A 336 -23.34 21.82 -53.86
C PRO A 336 -23.07 23.17 -54.55
N ARG A 337 -22.32 23.12 -55.66
CA ARG A 337 -22.44 24.09 -56.75
C ARG A 337 -23.05 23.39 -57.95
#